data_AF-A0A3S0F4H4-F1
#
_entry.id   AF-A0A3S0F4H4-F1
#
_cell.length_a   1.000
_cell.length_b   1.000
_cell.length_c   1.000
_cell.angle_alpha   90.00
_cell.angle_beta   90.00
_cell.angle_gamma   90.00
#
_symmetry.space_group_name_H-M   'P 1'
#
loop_
_entity.id
_entity.type
_entity.pdbx_description
1 polymer ?
#
loop_
_entity_poly.entity_id
_entity_poly.type
_entity_poly.pdbx_seq_one_letter_code
_entity_poly.pdbx_strand_id
1 'polypeptide(L)'
;LIAFAVRMNRNCICNRDGRFLRKLIQAEGERYPELFAEWREQGPGRTWSALAARFARLAFAGHLSIGDPDVAARQFLALVNAELQITFMLGGVPTDEEVLRSATNGVRTFLGAFAKKKLPAGKQAAFAHA
;
A
#
# COMPACT_ATOMS: atom_id res chain seq x y z
N LEU A 1 0.73 -9.23 6.75
CA LEU A 1 0.48 -8.11 5.81
C LEU A 1 -0.60 -8.42 4.77
N ILE A 2 -0.62 -9.61 4.15
CA ILE A 2 -1.63 -9.97 3.12
C ILE A 2 -3.08 -9.81 3.62
N ALA A 3 -3.46 -10.44 4.74
CA ALA A 3 -4.81 -10.31 5.30
C ALA A 3 -5.19 -8.86 5.67
N PHE A 4 -4.20 -8.01 5.96
CA PHE A 4 -4.44 -6.58 6.15
C PHE A 4 -4.71 -5.88 4.81
N ALA A 5 -3.88 -6.13 3.79
CA ALA A 5 -4.06 -5.58 2.45
C ALA A 5 -5.42 -5.97 1.83
N VAL A 6 -5.83 -7.23 1.99
CA VAL A 6 -7.17 -7.69 1.54
C VAL A 6 -8.29 -6.91 2.22
N ARG A 7 -8.27 -6.78 3.54
CA ARG A 7 -9.29 -6.02 4.28
C ARG A 7 -9.31 -4.55 3.88
N MET A 8 -8.15 -3.94 3.73
CA MET A 8 -8.03 -2.55 3.29
C MET A 8 -8.58 -2.36 1.87
N ASN A 9 -8.23 -3.25 0.92
CA ASN A 9 -8.77 -3.19 -0.44
C ASN A 9 -10.30 -3.33 -0.41
N ARG A 10 -10.85 -4.30 0.31
CA ARG A 10 -12.31 -4.47 0.44
C ARG A 10 -13.01 -3.25 1.03
N ASN A 11 -12.47 -2.71 2.12
CA ASN A 11 -13.16 -1.68 2.91
C ASN A 11 -12.98 -0.26 2.37
N CYS A 12 -11.88 0.03 1.68
CA CYS A 12 -11.53 1.40 1.29
C CYS A 12 -11.47 1.61 -0.22
N ILE A 13 -11.19 0.56 -1.01
CA ILE A 13 -10.91 0.67 -2.45
C ILE A 13 -12.06 0.07 -3.27
N CYS A 14 -12.48 -1.15 -2.92
CA CYS A 14 -13.47 -1.92 -3.64
C CYS A 14 -14.90 -1.68 -3.13
N ASN A 15 -15.11 -0.95 -2.03
CA ASN A 15 -16.45 -0.65 -1.53
C ASN A 15 -17.20 0.31 -2.46
N ARG A 16 -18.52 0.48 -2.25
CA ARG A 16 -19.37 1.31 -3.12
C ARG A 16 -18.85 2.75 -3.20
N ASP A 17 -18.54 3.34 -2.06
CA ASP A 17 -18.16 4.76 -1.97
C ASP A 17 -16.79 5.02 -2.60
N GLY A 18 -15.80 4.15 -2.35
CA GLY A 18 -14.47 4.25 -2.94
C GLY A 18 -14.50 4.15 -4.46
N ARG A 19 -15.36 3.27 -5.02
CA ARG A 19 -15.56 3.18 -6.47
C ARG A 19 -16.23 4.42 -7.04
N PHE A 20 -17.27 4.91 -6.39
CA PHE A 20 -17.99 6.11 -6.83
C PHE A 20 -17.08 7.35 -6.81
N LEU A 21 -16.38 7.58 -5.70
CA LEU A 21 -15.44 8.69 -5.56
C LEU A 21 -14.32 8.64 -6.60
N ARG A 22 -13.75 7.46 -6.86
CA ARG A 22 -12.71 7.32 -7.90
C ARG A 22 -13.21 7.73 -9.29
N LYS A 23 -14.41 7.28 -9.67
CA LYS A 23 -15.02 7.67 -10.95
C LYS A 23 -15.25 9.18 -11.02
N LEU A 24 -15.80 9.75 -9.96
CA LEU A 24 -16.08 11.18 -9.88
C LEU A 24 -14.81 12.02 -9.97
N ILE A 25 -13.75 11.62 -9.27
CA ILE A 25 -12.43 12.29 -9.34
C ILE A 25 -11.82 12.18 -10.73
N GLN A 26 -11.93 11.04 -11.40
CA GLN A 26 -11.41 10.88 -12.76
C GLN A 26 -12.17 11.72 -13.79
N ALA A 27 -13.49 11.86 -13.62
CA ALA A 27 -14.32 12.63 -14.53
C ALA A 27 -14.21 14.15 -14.30
N GLU A 28 -14.19 14.59 -13.04
CA GLU A 28 -14.37 15.99 -12.67
C GLU A 28 -13.14 16.62 -12.00
N GLY A 29 -12.15 15.83 -11.60
CA GLY A 29 -11.02 16.29 -10.78
C GLY A 29 -10.10 17.29 -11.48
N GLU A 30 -9.99 17.23 -12.80
CA GLU A 30 -9.26 18.23 -13.59
C GLU A 30 -10.01 19.57 -13.62
N ARG A 31 -11.34 19.51 -13.70
CA ARG A 31 -12.19 20.69 -13.83
C ARG A 31 -12.46 21.39 -12.50
N TYR A 32 -12.59 20.62 -11.41
CA TYR A 32 -12.93 21.10 -10.07
C TYR A 32 -11.99 20.51 -9.00
N PRO A 33 -10.68 20.83 -9.04
CA PRO A 33 -9.69 20.22 -8.14
C PRO A 33 -9.91 20.53 -6.65
N GLU A 34 -10.52 21.67 -6.33
CA GLU A 34 -10.88 22.12 -4.98
C GLU A 34 -12.01 21.30 -4.36
N LEU A 35 -12.93 20.76 -5.17
CA LEU A 35 -14.03 19.90 -4.70
C LEU A 35 -13.50 18.65 -3.98
N PHE A 36 -12.31 18.20 -4.37
CA PHE A 36 -11.69 16.99 -3.84
C PHE A 36 -10.54 17.28 -2.88
N ALA A 37 -10.28 18.55 -2.52
CA ALA A 37 -9.18 18.92 -1.63
C ALA A 37 -9.34 18.30 -0.24
N GLU A 38 -10.51 18.46 0.37
CA GLU A 38 -10.78 17.88 1.68
C GLU A 38 -10.83 16.35 1.63
N TRP A 39 -11.39 15.77 0.56
CA TRP A 39 -11.33 14.32 0.37
C TRP A 39 -9.88 13.83 0.30
N ARG A 40 -9.00 14.52 -0.43
CA ARG A 40 -7.59 14.15 -0.59
C ARG A 40 -6.87 14.11 0.76
N GLU A 41 -7.09 15.10 1.61
CA GLU A 41 -6.47 15.22 2.93
C GLU A 41 -7.07 14.21 3.93
N GLN A 42 -8.40 14.14 4.01
CA GLN A 42 -9.10 13.36 5.04
C GLN A 42 -9.31 11.89 4.66
N GLY A 43 -9.32 11.56 3.38
CA GLY A 43 -9.51 10.20 2.85
C GLY A 43 -8.18 9.44 2.71
N PRO A 44 -7.56 9.42 1.51
CA PRO A 44 -6.28 8.75 1.32
C PRO A 44 -5.16 9.33 2.19
N GLY A 45 -5.15 10.65 2.46
CA GLY A 45 -4.14 11.28 3.33
C GLY A 45 -4.05 10.62 4.72
N ARG A 46 -5.17 10.47 5.44
CA ARG A 46 -5.20 9.78 6.74
C ARG A 46 -4.76 8.31 6.64
N THR A 47 -5.17 7.62 5.59
CA THR A 47 -4.79 6.21 5.37
C THR A 47 -3.29 6.08 5.13
N TRP A 48 -2.70 6.97 4.33
CA TRP A 48 -1.27 7.03 4.07
C TRP A 48 -0.49 7.31 5.34
N SER A 49 -0.88 8.33 6.11
CA SER A 49 -0.20 8.67 7.37
C SER A 49 -0.26 7.53 8.39
N ALA A 50 -1.38 6.82 8.50
CA ALA A 50 -1.50 5.66 9.39
C ALA A 50 -0.60 4.50 8.97
N LEU A 51 -0.51 4.23 7.66
CA LEU A 51 0.41 3.22 7.12
C LEU A 51 1.88 3.60 7.32
N ALA A 52 2.23 4.85 7.04
CA ALA A 52 3.56 5.40 7.22
C ALA A 52 4.01 5.26 8.68
N ALA A 53 3.17 5.67 9.63
CA ALA A 53 3.44 5.50 11.05
C ALA A 53 3.64 4.02 11.45
N ARG A 54 2.85 3.10 10.87
CA ARG A 54 3.03 1.67 11.12
C ARG A 54 4.34 1.14 10.55
N PHE A 55 4.72 1.55 9.36
CA PHE A 55 5.96 1.15 8.70
C PHE A 55 7.18 1.73 9.40
N ALA A 56 7.13 2.99 9.88
CA ALA A 56 8.17 3.58 10.71
C ALA A 56 8.42 2.76 11.97
N ARG A 57 7.36 2.32 12.68
CA ARG A 57 7.48 1.44 13.85
C ARG A 57 8.10 0.08 13.50
N LEU A 58 7.76 -0.50 12.35
CA LEU A 58 8.35 -1.77 11.90
C LEU A 58 9.81 -1.61 11.49
N ALA A 59 10.19 -0.47 10.91
CA ALA A 59 11.57 -0.14 10.57
C ALA A 59 12.40 0.06 11.84
N PHE A 60 11.88 0.82 12.81
CA PHE A 60 12.50 0.99 14.13
C PHE A 60 12.72 -0.34 14.86
N ALA A 61 11.74 -1.24 14.80
CA ALA A 61 11.85 -2.60 15.34
C ALA A 61 12.76 -3.54 14.50
N GLY A 62 13.35 -3.06 13.42
CA GLY A 62 14.26 -3.84 12.57
C GLY A 62 13.59 -4.90 11.69
N HIS A 63 12.27 -4.86 11.51
CA HIS A 63 11.58 -5.76 10.59
C HIS A 63 11.66 -5.28 9.13
N LEU A 64 11.71 -3.96 8.93
CA LEU A 64 11.80 -3.32 7.62
C LEU A 64 13.05 -2.43 7.54
N SER A 65 13.54 -2.21 6.32
CA SER A 65 14.59 -1.25 6.00
C SER A 65 13.99 -0.22 5.04
N ILE A 66 13.48 0.88 5.59
CA ILE A 66 12.76 1.92 4.86
C ILE A 66 13.45 3.26 5.12
N GLY A 67 13.79 3.99 4.06
CA GLY A 67 14.32 5.35 4.15
C GLY A 67 13.23 6.38 4.48
N ASP A 68 12.15 6.37 3.69
CA ASP A 68 11.00 7.27 3.84
C ASP A 68 9.70 6.45 4.03
N PRO A 69 9.13 6.43 5.25
CA PRO A 69 7.88 5.70 5.53
C PRO A 69 6.65 6.18 4.75
N ASP A 70 6.56 7.46 4.42
CA ASP A 70 5.46 8.05 3.67
C ASP A 70 5.50 7.61 2.20
N VAL A 71 6.69 7.59 1.61
CA VAL A 71 6.90 7.03 0.27
C VAL A 71 6.58 5.53 0.26
N ALA A 72 7.07 4.78 1.25
CA ALA A 72 6.82 3.34 1.35
C ALA A 72 5.31 3.03 1.51
N ALA A 73 4.55 3.85 2.23
CA ALA A 73 3.10 3.71 2.36
C ALA A 73 2.37 3.87 1.01
N ARG A 74 2.73 4.89 0.22
CA ARG A 74 2.18 5.10 -1.12
C ARG A 74 2.53 3.96 -2.07
N GLN A 75 3.79 3.50 -2.04
CA GLN A 75 4.24 2.35 -2.84
C GLN A 75 3.51 1.06 -2.47
N PHE A 76 3.37 0.77 -1.18
CA PHE A 76 2.60 -0.38 -0.70
C PHE A 76 1.18 -0.39 -1.27
N LEU A 77 0.49 0.75 -1.17
CA LEU A 77 -0.86 0.90 -1.70
C LEU A 77 -0.94 0.76 -3.22
N ALA A 78 0.01 1.32 -3.95
CA ALA A 78 0.07 1.15 -5.40
C ALA A 78 0.23 -0.33 -5.77
N LEU A 79 1.17 -1.02 -5.10
CA LEU A 79 1.46 -2.44 -5.34
C LEU A 79 0.27 -3.35 -5.03
N VAL A 80 -0.40 -3.18 -3.89
CA VAL A 80 -1.53 -4.06 -3.52
C VAL A 80 -2.78 -3.84 -4.35
N ASN A 81 -2.84 -2.76 -5.14
CA ASN A 81 -3.95 -2.42 -6.03
C ASN A 81 -3.59 -2.53 -7.53
N ALA A 82 -2.35 -2.88 -7.87
CA ALA A 82 -1.84 -2.80 -9.24
C ALA A 82 -2.67 -3.63 -10.23
N GLU A 83 -3.04 -4.85 -9.86
CA GLU A 83 -3.80 -5.76 -10.73
C GLU A 83 -5.30 -5.42 -10.81
N LEU A 84 -5.80 -4.54 -9.94
CA LEU A 84 -7.21 -4.17 -9.90
C LEU A 84 -7.54 -2.95 -10.77
N GLN A 85 -6.52 -2.22 -11.22
CA GLN A 85 -6.69 -0.91 -11.89
C GLN A 85 -7.57 -0.97 -13.13
N ILE A 86 -7.35 -1.96 -14.01
CA ILE A 86 -8.13 -2.11 -15.24
C ILE A 86 -9.61 -2.35 -14.92
N THR A 87 -9.90 -3.27 -14.01
CA THR A 87 -11.27 -3.55 -13.56
C THR A 87 -11.96 -2.29 -13.05
N PHE A 88 -11.24 -1.46 -12.27
CA PHE A 88 -11.78 -0.19 -11.79
C PHE A 88 -12.02 0.83 -12.90
N MET A 89 -11.08 0.99 -13.85
CA MET A 89 -11.21 1.92 -14.98
C MET A 89 -12.40 1.58 -15.87
N LEU A 90 -12.65 0.29 -16.09
CA LEU A 90 -13.82 -0.19 -16.84
C LEU A 90 -15.10 -0.22 -16.00
N GLY A 91 -15.06 0.30 -14.77
CA GLY A 91 -16.21 0.42 -13.89
C GLY A 91 -16.72 -0.88 -13.29
N GLY A 92 -15.95 -1.97 -13.41
CA GLY A 92 -16.23 -3.27 -12.82
C GLY A 92 -15.96 -3.33 -11.31
N VAL A 93 -16.30 -4.48 -10.72
CA VAL A 93 -16.03 -4.80 -9.31
C VAL A 93 -15.13 -6.03 -9.29
N PRO A 94 -13.91 -5.92 -8.72
CA PRO A 94 -13.04 -7.07 -8.62
C PRO A 94 -13.65 -8.20 -7.78
N THR A 95 -13.43 -9.43 -8.20
CA THR A 95 -13.80 -10.61 -7.42
C THR A 95 -12.92 -10.73 -6.17
N ASP A 96 -13.38 -11.52 -5.21
CA ASP A 96 -12.59 -11.79 -4.00
C ASP A 96 -11.24 -12.46 -4.31
N GLU A 97 -11.20 -13.31 -5.33
CA GLU A 97 -9.97 -13.94 -5.79
C GLU A 97 -9.00 -12.92 -6.40
N GLU A 98 -9.50 -12.00 -7.22
CA GLU A 98 -8.69 -10.90 -7.79
C GLU A 98 -8.11 -10.01 -6.69
N VAL A 99 -8.91 -9.66 -5.69
CA VAL A 99 -8.45 -8.87 -4.53
C VAL A 99 -7.37 -9.63 -3.76
N LEU A 100 -7.57 -10.92 -3.49
CA LEU A 100 -6.58 -11.75 -2.80
C LEU A 100 -5.27 -11.85 -3.57
N ARG A 101 -5.35 -12.08 -4.89
CA ARG A 101 -4.19 -12.19 -5.78
C ARG A 101 -3.38 -10.90 -5.83
N SER A 102 -4.05 -9.77 -6.09
CA SER A 102 -3.43 -8.44 -6.10
C SER A 102 -2.76 -8.11 -4.76
N ALA A 103 -3.45 -8.36 -3.65
CA ALA A 103 -2.90 -8.13 -2.32
C ALA A 103 -1.67 -9.03 -2.04
N THR A 104 -1.72 -10.28 -2.45
CA THR A 104 -0.63 -11.25 -2.27
C THR A 104 0.62 -10.83 -3.05
N ASN A 105 0.46 -10.54 -4.33
CA ASN A 105 1.57 -10.13 -5.20
C ASN A 105 2.16 -8.79 -4.75
N GLY A 106 1.31 -7.80 -4.44
CA GLY A 106 1.77 -6.50 -3.97
C GLY A 106 2.55 -6.57 -2.66
N VAL A 107 2.06 -7.34 -1.68
CA VAL A 107 2.78 -7.56 -0.41
C VAL A 107 4.10 -8.30 -0.63
N ARG A 108 4.13 -9.31 -1.49
CA ARG A 108 5.36 -10.05 -1.82
C ARG A 108 6.41 -9.11 -2.40
N THR A 109 6.04 -8.27 -3.37
CA THR A 109 6.94 -7.27 -3.97
C THR A 109 7.43 -6.27 -2.93
N PHE A 110 6.53 -5.73 -2.10
CA PHE A 110 6.90 -4.79 -1.05
C PHE A 110 7.90 -5.40 -0.05
N LEU A 111 7.67 -6.62 0.40
CA LEU A 111 8.60 -7.30 1.31
C LEU A 111 9.92 -7.66 0.63
N GLY A 112 9.91 -8.01 -0.66
CA GLY A 112 11.14 -8.21 -1.43
C GLY A 112 12.03 -6.97 -1.47
N ALA A 113 11.42 -5.77 -1.51
CA ALA A 113 12.14 -4.50 -1.51
C ALA A 113 12.55 -4.02 -0.10
N PHE A 114 11.67 -4.17 0.89
CA PHE A 114 11.81 -3.47 2.18
C PHE A 114 12.01 -4.39 3.39
N ALA A 115 11.84 -5.70 3.29
CA ALA A 115 12.11 -6.57 4.44
C ALA A 115 13.59 -6.53 4.80
N LYS A 116 13.90 -6.42 6.10
CA LYS A 116 15.29 -6.53 6.55
C LYS A 116 15.77 -7.96 6.25
N LYS A 117 16.78 -8.09 5.39
CA LYS A 117 17.42 -9.39 5.14
C LYS A 117 18.07 -9.85 6.44
N LYS A 118 17.67 -11.01 6.96
CA LYS A 118 18.51 -11.73 7.94
C LYS A 118 19.83 -12.02 7.24
N LEU A 119 20.92 -11.46 7.74
CA LEU A 119 22.25 -11.93 7.36
C LEU A 119 22.30 -13.43 7.67
N PRO A 120 22.75 -14.29 6.73
CA PRO A 120 22.99 -15.68 7.06
C PRO A 120 24.00 -15.73 8.22
N ALA A 121 23.73 -16.60 9.20
CA ALA A 121 24.42 -16.68 10.49
C ALA A 121 25.95 -16.98 10.42
N GLY A 122 26.55 -17.02 9.23
CA GLY A 122 27.96 -17.36 9.02
C GLY A 122 28.94 -16.19 8.87
N LYS A 123 28.51 -14.91 8.93
CA LYS A 123 29.42 -13.75 8.77
C LYS A 123 29.70 -12.95 10.05
N GLN A 124 29.16 -13.35 11.21
CA GLN A 124 29.45 -12.70 12.49
C GLN A 124 30.76 -13.18 13.16
N ALA A 125 31.31 -14.34 12.75
CA ALA A 125 32.53 -14.89 13.34
C ALA A 125 33.83 -14.29 12.77
N ALA A 126 33.79 -13.54 11.66
CA ALA A 126 34.99 -13.04 10.98
C ALA A 126 35.56 -11.73 11.56
N PHE A 127 34.88 -11.10 12.54
CA PHE A 127 35.33 -9.83 13.14
C PHE A 127 35.73 -9.95 14.62
N ALA A 128 35.80 -11.15 15.19
CA ALA A 128 36.14 -11.37 16.60
C ALA A 128 37.59 -11.82 16.85
N HIS A 129 38.44 -11.91 15.81
CA HIS A 129 39.82 -12.41 15.94
C HIS A 129 40.88 -11.64 15.12
N ALA A 130 40.72 -10.32 14.96
CA ALA A 130 41.78 -9.46 14.43
C ALA A 130 42.32 -8.55 15.55
#